data_AF-A0A831SLC1-F1
#
_entry.id   AF-A0A831SLC1-F1
#
_cell.length_a   1.000
_cell.length_b   1.000
_cell.length_c   1.000
_cell.angle_alpha   90.00
_cell.angle_beta   90.00
_cell.angle_gamma   90.00
#
_symmetry.space_group_name_H-M   'P 1'
#
loop_
_entity.id
_entity.type
_entity.pdbx_description
1 polymer ?
#
loop_
_entity_poly.entity_id
_entity_poly.type
_entity_poly.pdbx_seq_one_letter_code
_entity_poly.pdbx_strand_id
1 'polypeptide(L)'
;VNTNAFNQLPADLQSIVRTAAARVNHWMLSEFESKNNIYLQKLVNEENVQLRPFPEEVLEQLRTYSQEVLDEIVSNDTKSRKIYDAYQAFRRNISQWSDISEKIYYTDNL
;
A
#
# COMPACT_ATOMS: atom_id res chain seq x y z
N VAL A 1 16.20 0.31 10.66
CA VAL A 1 17.18 -0.11 11.69
C VAL A 1 18.57 0.01 11.10
N ASN A 2 19.56 0.57 11.83
CA ASN A 2 20.95 0.60 11.35
C ASN A 2 21.49 -0.83 11.21
N THR A 3 22.12 -1.15 10.07
CA THR A 3 22.58 -2.52 9.76
C THR A 3 23.62 -3.05 10.74
N ASN A 4 24.61 -2.24 11.11
CA ASN A 4 25.67 -2.68 12.01
C ASN A 4 25.12 -2.96 13.41
N ALA A 5 24.28 -2.06 13.93
CA ALA A 5 23.64 -2.24 15.23
C ALA A 5 22.73 -3.49 15.25
N PHE A 6 21.96 -3.72 14.17
CA PHE A 6 21.12 -4.92 14.07
C PHE A 6 21.95 -6.20 14.04
N ASN A 7 23.04 -6.22 13.27
CA ASN A 7 23.89 -7.40 13.12
C ASN A 7 24.70 -7.72 14.40
N GLN A 8 24.89 -6.74 15.29
CA GLN A 8 25.52 -6.96 16.61
C GLN A 8 24.60 -7.66 17.61
N LEU A 9 23.29 -7.71 17.35
CA LEU A 9 22.36 -8.42 18.21
C LEU A 9 22.55 -9.95 18.08
N PRO A 10 22.46 -10.70 19.19
CA PRO A 10 22.25 -12.15 19.15
C PRO A 10 21.05 -12.56 18.28
N ALA A 11 21.07 -13.79 17.76
CA ALA A 11 20.09 -14.25 16.75
C ALA A 11 18.64 -14.24 17.26
N ASP A 12 18.42 -14.56 18.53
CA ASP A 12 17.13 -14.47 19.20
C ASP A 12 16.62 -13.03 19.27
N LEU A 13 17.49 -12.06 19.60
CA LEU A 13 17.12 -10.65 19.62
C LEU A 13 16.86 -10.08 18.21
N GLN A 14 17.62 -10.50 17.20
CA GLN A 14 17.31 -10.16 15.80
C GLN A 14 15.92 -10.67 15.40
N SER A 15 15.59 -11.90 15.80
CA SER A 15 14.28 -12.50 15.56
C SER A 15 13.16 -11.73 16.26
N ILE A 16 13.35 -11.36 17.53
CA ILE A 16 12.39 -10.56 18.29
C ILE A 16 12.15 -9.22 17.61
N VAL A 17 13.19 -8.53 17.15
CA VAL A 17 13.05 -7.25 16.43
C VAL A 17 12.24 -7.41 15.14
N ARG A 18 12.52 -8.45 14.34
CA ARG A 18 11.77 -8.70 13.10
C ARG A 18 10.31 -9.03 13.38
N THR A 19 10.04 -9.87 14.37
CA THR A 19 8.69 -10.24 14.77
C THR A 19 7.90 -9.06 15.31
N ALA A 20 8.52 -8.23 16.16
CA ALA A 20 7.89 -7.03 16.69
C ALA A 20 7.55 -6.05 15.55
N ALA A 21 8.48 -5.83 14.61
CA ALA A 21 8.25 -4.98 13.45
C ALA A 21 7.09 -5.50 12.56
N ALA A 22 7.06 -6.80 12.28
CA ALA A 22 5.98 -7.42 11.51
C ALA A 22 4.62 -7.30 12.23
N ARG A 23 4.59 -7.61 13.54
CA ARG A 23 3.38 -7.49 14.35
C ARG A 23 2.81 -6.07 14.34
N VAL A 24 3.67 -5.07 14.56
CA VAL A 24 3.24 -3.66 14.58
C VAL A 24 2.79 -3.22 13.20
N ASN A 25 3.47 -3.65 12.12
CA ASN A 25 3.04 -3.35 10.76
C ASN A 25 1.60 -3.84 10.48
N HIS A 26 1.27 -5.09 10.86
CA HIS A 26 -0.08 -5.62 10.73
C HIS A 26 -1.08 -4.92 11.65
N TRP A 27 -0.72 -4.74 12.93
CA TRP A 27 -1.62 -4.12 13.91
C TRP A 27 -1.99 -2.69 13.53
N MET A 28 -1.02 -1.89 13.05
CA MET A 28 -1.30 -0.52 12.60
C MET A 28 -2.34 -0.50 11.49
N LEU A 29 -2.20 -1.34 10.45
CA LEU A 29 -3.18 -1.41 9.37
C LEU A 29 -4.57 -1.80 9.90
N SER A 30 -4.67 -2.84 10.73
CA SER A 30 -5.94 -3.25 11.34
C SER A 30 -6.58 -2.13 12.16
N GLU A 31 -5.78 -1.36 12.90
CA GLU A 31 -6.28 -0.26 13.69
C GLU A 31 -6.80 0.89 12.82
N PHE A 32 -6.10 1.22 11.73
CA PHE A 32 -6.60 2.19 10.74
C PHE A 32 -7.93 1.73 10.16
N GLU A 33 -8.04 0.49 9.67
CA GLU A 33 -9.30 -0.02 9.11
C GLU A 33 -10.46 0.02 10.13
N SER A 34 -10.20 -0.30 11.40
CA SER A 34 -11.23 -0.22 12.45
C SER A 34 -11.72 1.20 12.73
N LYS A 35 -10.86 2.21 12.55
CA LYS A 35 -11.13 3.61 12.92
C LYS A 35 -11.52 4.49 11.75
N ASN A 36 -11.10 4.17 10.53
CA ASN A 36 -11.26 5.03 9.36
C ASN A 36 -12.74 5.40 9.13
N ASN A 37 -13.65 4.42 9.14
CA ASN A 37 -15.07 4.72 8.94
C ASN A 37 -15.67 5.51 10.12
N ILE A 38 -15.25 5.24 11.36
CA ILE A 38 -15.73 5.98 12.54
C ILE A 38 -15.43 7.47 12.38
N TYR A 39 -14.20 7.82 12.00
CA TYR A 39 -13.81 9.22 11.82
C TYR A 39 -14.34 9.82 10.52
N LEU A 40 -14.48 9.03 9.46
CA LEU A 40 -15.14 9.47 8.23
C LEU A 40 -16.58 9.94 8.50
N GLN A 41 -17.34 9.18 9.29
CA GLN A 41 -18.70 9.57 9.67
C GLN A 41 -18.73 10.87 10.49
N LYS A 42 -17.76 11.09 11.38
CA LYS A 42 -17.65 12.36 12.12
C LYS A 42 -17.37 13.54 11.18
N LEU A 43 -16.42 13.39 10.27
CA LEU A 43 -16.10 14.44 9.30
C LEU A 43 -17.33 14.85 8.47
N VAL A 44 -18.11 13.87 8.01
CA VAL A 44 -19.30 14.14 7.18
C VAL A 44 -20.47 14.69 8.00
N ASN A 45 -20.80 14.05 9.13
CA ASN A 45 -22.05 14.31 9.85
C ASN A 45 -21.93 15.38 10.94
N GLU A 46 -20.73 15.57 11.52
CA GLU A 46 -20.50 16.51 12.61
C GLU A 46 -19.78 17.77 12.10
N GLU A 47 -18.75 17.59 11.26
CA GLU A 47 -17.91 18.69 10.75
C GLU A 47 -18.35 19.22 9.37
N ASN A 48 -19.42 18.65 8.79
CA ASN A 48 -20.01 19.05 7.50
C ASN A 48 -19.04 19.00 6.29
N VAL A 49 -18.01 18.15 6.35
CA VAL A 49 -17.04 17.96 5.26
C VAL A 49 -17.71 17.33 4.04
N GLN A 50 -17.46 17.91 2.86
CA GLN A 50 -17.99 17.42 1.60
C GLN A 50 -17.00 16.47 0.92
N LEU A 51 -17.32 15.17 0.90
CA LEU A 51 -16.53 14.17 0.17
C LEU A 51 -16.75 14.32 -1.33
N ARG A 52 -15.66 14.38 -2.09
CA ARG A 52 -15.68 14.48 -3.56
C ARG A 52 -14.63 13.53 -4.14
N PRO A 53 -14.98 12.71 -5.15
CA PRO A 53 -13.98 11.99 -5.91
C PRO A 53 -13.17 12.97 -6.77
N PHE A 54 -11.94 12.60 -7.10
CA PHE A 54 -11.22 13.28 -8.19
C PHE A 54 -11.93 13.02 -9.52
N PRO A 55 -11.99 14.01 -10.43
CA PRO A 55 -12.44 13.78 -11.80
C PRO A 55 -11.60 12.71 -12.50
N GLU A 56 -12.23 11.94 -13.40
CA GLU A 56 -11.56 10.85 -14.11
C GLU A 56 -10.36 11.34 -14.93
N GLU A 57 -10.53 12.43 -15.67
CA GLU A 57 -9.46 13.09 -16.44
C GLU A 57 -8.24 13.46 -15.58
N VAL A 58 -8.46 13.86 -14.32
CA VAL A 58 -7.37 14.16 -13.38
C VAL A 58 -6.64 12.88 -12.98
N LEU A 59 -7.38 11.81 -12.68
CA LEU A 59 -6.79 10.52 -12.33
C LEU A 59 -6.03 9.89 -13.52
N GLU A 60 -6.54 10.01 -14.74
CA GLU A 60 -5.87 9.57 -15.96
C GLU A 60 -4.55 10.32 -16.15
N GLN A 61 -4.56 11.63 -16.04
CA GLN A 61 -3.35 12.43 -16.19
C GLN A 61 -2.31 12.11 -15.12
N LEU A 62 -2.74 11.91 -13.87
CA LEU A 62 -1.86 11.49 -12.77
C LEU A 62 -1.26 10.09 -13.01
N ARG A 63 -2.01 9.16 -13.60
CA ARG A 63 -1.49 7.84 -13.98
C ARG A 63 -0.41 7.95 -15.05
N THR A 64 -0.63 8.78 -16.07
CA THR A 64 0.37 9.03 -17.13
C THR A 64 1.65 9.59 -16.55
N TYR A 65 1.58 10.67 -15.74
CA TYR A 65 2.77 11.26 -15.13
C TYR A 65 3.46 10.30 -14.15
N SER A 66 2.70 9.50 -13.41
CA SER A 66 3.28 8.46 -12.55
C SER A 66 4.07 7.44 -13.36
N GLN A 67 3.57 7.05 -14.53
CA GLN A 67 4.27 6.11 -15.40
C GLN A 67 5.54 6.73 -16.00
N GLU A 68 5.49 7.98 -16.46
CA GLU A 68 6.65 8.70 -16.98
C GLU A 68 7.79 8.79 -15.95
N VAL A 69 7.47 9.17 -14.71
CA VAL A 69 8.45 9.24 -13.62
C VAL A 69 9.02 7.86 -13.29
N LEU A 70 8.18 6.83 -13.26
CA LEU A 70 8.65 5.46 -13.02
C LEU A 70 9.58 4.98 -14.13
N ASP A 71 9.24 5.26 -15.40
CA ASP A 71 10.05 4.90 -16.57
C ASP A 71 11.41 5.60 -16.55
N GLU A 72 11.44 6.88 -16.18
CA GLU A 72 12.68 7.63 -15.99
C GLU A 72 13.54 6.99 -14.89
N ILE A 73 12.98 6.72 -13.71
CA ILE A 73 13.71 6.10 -12.58
C ILE A 73 14.32 4.75 -12.99
N VAL A 74 13.54 3.87 -13.63
CA VAL A 74 14.01 2.52 -13.99
C VAL A 74 14.93 2.52 -15.21
N SER A 75 14.88 3.55 -16.06
CA SER A 75 15.84 3.75 -17.15
C SER A 75 17.24 4.09 -16.62
N ASN A 76 17.30 4.82 -15.50
CA ASN A 76 18.53 5.35 -14.94
C ASN A 76 19.13 4.49 -13.81
N ASP A 77 18.38 3.56 -13.20
CA ASP A 77 18.89 2.68 -12.15
C ASP A 77 18.46 1.21 -12.31
N THR A 78 19.45 0.33 -12.51
CA THR A 78 19.23 -1.12 -12.67
C THR A 78 18.60 -1.76 -11.42
N LYS A 79 18.88 -1.26 -10.22
CA LYS A 79 18.25 -1.79 -8.99
C LYS A 79 16.77 -1.44 -8.94
N SER A 80 16.44 -0.20 -9.23
CA SER A 80 15.05 0.27 -9.34
C SER A 80 14.29 -0.51 -10.41
N ARG A 81 14.90 -0.74 -11.59
CA ARG A 81 14.32 -1.60 -12.63
C ARG A 81 13.97 -2.98 -12.10
N LYS A 82 14.91 -3.65 -11.44
CA LYS A 82 14.68 -4.97 -10.86
C LYS A 82 13.52 -4.99 -9.85
N ILE A 83 13.42 -3.97 -8.99
CA ILE A 83 12.34 -3.85 -8.01
C ILE A 83 10.99 -3.62 -8.70
N TYR A 84 10.96 -2.70 -9.68
CA TYR A 84 9.76 -2.36 -10.43
C TYR A 84 9.24 -3.55 -11.23
N ASP A 85 10.12 -4.28 -11.92
CA ASP A 85 9.75 -5.46 -12.70
C ASP A 85 9.13 -6.54 -11.81
N ALA A 86 9.72 -6.78 -10.62
CA ALA A 86 9.18 -7.73 -9.64
C ALA A 86 7.81 -7.28 -9.10
N TYR A 87 7.67 -6.00 -8.77
CA TYR A 87 6.40 -5.42 -8.32
C TYR A 87 5.31 -5.56 -9.38
N GLN A 88 5.60 -5.19 -10.63
CA GLN A 88 4.64 -5.25 -11.73
C GLN A 88 4.25 -6.68 -12.07
N ALA A 89 5.20 -7.64 -11.98
CA ALA A 89 4.90 -9.05 -12.14
C ALA A 89 3.92 -9.54 -11.07
N PHE A 90 4.16 -9.22 -9.80
CA PHE A 90 3.25 -9.55 -8.72
C PHE A 90 1.88 -8.88 -8.90
N ARG A 91 1.85 -7.57 -9.20
CA ARG A 91 0.61 -6.81 -9.40
C ARG A 91 -0.29 -7.43 -10.48
N ARG A 92 0.27 -7.82 -11.62
CA ARG A 92 -0.47 -8.49 -12.71
C ARG A 92 -1.00 -9.87 -12.33
N ASN A 93 -0.26 -10.59 -11.48
CA ASN A 93 -0.66 -11.91 -11.01
C ASN A 93 -1.79 -11.80 -9.98
N ILE A 94 -1.61 -10.96 -8.96
CA ILE A 94 -2.58 -10.84 -7.86
C ILE A 94 -3.87 -10.16 -8.29
N SER A 95 -3.85 -9.24 -9.27
CA SER A 95 -5.06 -8.54 -9.72
C SER A 95 -6.15 -9.50 -10.22
N GLN A 96 -5.75 -10.55 -10.93
CA GLN A 96 -6.68 -11.59 -11.42
C GLN A 96 -7.35 -12.33 -10.27
N TRP A 97 -6.61 -12.60 -9.19
CA TRP A 97 -7.17 -13.21 -7.99
C TRP A 97 -8.10 -12.24 -7.25
N SER A 98 -7.70 -10.98 -7.08
CA SER A 98 -8.51 -9.95 -6.43
C SER A 98 -9.83 -9.69 -7.14
N ASP A 99 -9.85 -9.75 -8.48
CA ASP A 99 -11.06 -9.59 -9.27
C ASP A 99 -12.11 -10.69 -8.97
N ILE A 100 -11.71 -11.92 -8.66
CA ILE A 100 -12.63 -13.04 -8.42
C ILE A 100 -12.88 -13.37 -6.94
N SER A 101 -12.19 -12.70 -6.02
CA SER A 101 -12.26 -13.00 -4.58
C SER A 101 -12.89 -11.84 -3.80
N GLU A 102 -12.11 -10.80 -3.54
CA GLU A 102 -12.52 -9.66 -2.71
C GLU A 102 -13.44 -8.70 -3.45
N LYS A 103 -13.10 -8.36 -4.71
CA LYS A 103 -13.82 -7.34 -5.45
C LYS A 103 -15.29 -7.72 -5.65
N ILE A 104 -15.57 -8.95 -6.07
CA ILE A 104 -16.94 -9.47 -6.24
C ILE A 104 -17.73 -9.36 -4.95
N TYR A 105 -17.14 -9.74 -3.80
CA TYR A 105 -17.83 -9.63 -2.52
C TYR A 105 -18.24 -8.18 -2.17
N TYR A 106 -17.45 -7.19 -2.59
CA TYR A 106 -17.77 -5.77 -2.35
C TYR A 106 -18.67 -5.12 -3.40
N THR A 107 -18.62 -5.57 -4.66
CA THR A 107 -19.29 -4.89 -5.78
C THR A 107 -20.55 -5.59 -6.26
N ASP A 108 -20.62 -6.92 -6.11
CA ASP A 108 -21.78 -7.69 -6.53
C ASP A 108 -22.64 -7.93 -5.30
N ASN A 109 -23.91 -7.51 -5.36
CA ASN A 109 -24.91 -7.84 -4.34
C ASN A 109 -25.19 -9.36 -4.38
N LEU A 110 -24.39 -10.15 -3.68
CA LEU A 110 -24.81 -11.44 -3.13
C LEU A 110 -25.71 -11.23 -1.91
#